data_AF-A0A9D1F2H4-F1
#
_entry.id   AF-A0A9D1F2H4-F1
#
_cell.length_a   1.000
_cell.length_b   1.000
_cell.length_c   1.000
_cell.angle_alpha   90.00
_cell.angle_beta   90.00
_cell.angle_gamma   90.00
#
_symmetry.space_group_name_H-M   'P 1'
#
loop_
_entity.id
_entity.type
_entity.pdbx_description
1 polymer ?
#
loop_
_entity_poly.entity_id
_entity_poly.type
_entity_poly.pdbx_seq_one_letter_code
_entity_poly.pdbx_strand_id
1 'polypeptide(L)' 'MLLELMLKDERKEGRRDGIFELLEMYGEIPEDIRSRINDETDETVLKRWLITAAKVSSIDEFREKMQ' A
#
# COMPACT_ATOMS: atom_id res chain seq x y z
N MET A 1 -8.83 18.14 -15.13
CA MET A 1 -7.83 19.23 -15.10
C MET A 1 -6.47 18.67 -14.68
N LEU A 2 -5.35 19.25 -15.14
CA LEU A 2 -3.99 18.78 -14.77
C LEU A 2 -3.78 18.70 -13.25
N LEU A 3 -4.26 19.69 -12.49
CA LEU A 3 -4.16 19.71 -11.02
C LEU A 3 -4.88 18.52 -10.35
N GLU A 4 -6.03 18.10 -10.87
CA GLU A 4 -6.78 16.98 -10.30
C GLU A 4 -6.04 15.65 -10.48
N LEU A 5 -5.35 15.48 -11.62
CA LEU A 5 -4.51 14.31 -11.89
C LEU A 5 -3.30 14.29 -10.94
N MET A 6 -2.61 15.43 -10.78
CA MET A 6 -1.50 15.54 -9.83
C MET A 6 -1.91 15.21 -8.40
N LEU A 7 -3.06 15.75 -7.93
CA LEU A 7 -3.57 15.44 -6.60
C LEU A 7 -3.98 13.98 -6.44
N LYS A 8 -4.44 13.30 -7.51
CA LYS A 8 -4.72 11.85 -7.49
C LYS A 8 -3.42 11.06 -7.35
N ASP A 9 -2.36 11.47 -8.02
CA ASP A 9 -1.07 10.80 -7.94
C ASP A 9 -0.45 10.94 -6.56
N GLU A 10 -0.43 12.14 -5.96
CA GLU A 10 0.08 12.33 -4.59
C GLU A 10 -0.68 11.53 -3.54
N ARG A 11 -2.00 11.39 -3.69
CA ARG A 11 -2.80 10.53 -2.79
C ARG A 11 -2.48 9.06 -2.95
N LYS A 12 -2.06 8.59 -4.12
CA LYS A 12 -1.65 7.20 -4.32
C LYS A 12 -0.29 6.97 -3.68
N GLU A 13 0.67 7.85 -3.92
CA GLU A 13 2.00 7.76 -3.30
C GLU A 13 1.90 7.77 -1.77
N GLY A 14 1.17 8.73 -1.18
CA GLY A 14 1.02 8.78 0.27
C GLY A 14 0.33 7.54 0.88
N ARG A 15 -0.50 6.81 0.11
CA ARG A 15 -1.04 5.52 0.56
C ARG A 15 0.00 4.41 0.51
N ARG A 16 0.83 4.37 -0.54
CA ARG A 16 1.92 3.38 -0.66
C ARG A 16 2.93 3.57 0.46
N ASP A 17 3.36 4.80 0.69
CA ASP A 17 4.28 5.14 1.79
C ASP A 17 3.72 4.68 3.14
N GLY A 18 2.45 4.97 3.42
CA GLY A 18 1.81 4.51 4.66
C GLY A 18 1.69 2.98 4.77
N ILE A 19 1.49 2.27 3.66
CA ILE A 19 1.52 0.80 3.67
C ILE A 19 2.93 0.30 4.01
N PHE A 20 3.96 0.86 3.37
CA PHE A 20 5.34 0.46 3.60
C PHE A 20 5.78 0.73 5.04
N GLU A 21 5.53 1.93 5.57
CA GLU A 21 5.86 2.26 6.96
C GLU A 21 5.24 1.27 7.96
N LEU A 22 3.99 0.86 7.74
CA LEU A 22 3.31 -0.10 8.61
C LEU A 22 3.91 -1.50 8.51
N LEU A 23 4.24 -1.95 7.29
CA LEU A 23 4.78 -3.29 7.08
C LEU A 23 6.24 -3.41 7.53
N GLU A 24 7.03 -2.34 7.42
CA GLU A 24 8.42 -2.28 7.89
C GLU A 24 8.53 -2.49 9.41
N MET A 25 7.46 -2.25 10.18
CA MET A 25 7.40 -2.58 11.61
C MET A 25 7.55 -4.08 11.89
N TYR A 26 7.24 -4.94 10.91
CA TYR A 26 7.32 -6.40 11.03
C TYR A 26 8.61 -6.99 10.42
N GLY A 27 9.42 -6.18 9.74
CA GLY A 27 10.67 -6.60 9.10
C GLY A 27 10.80 -6.17 7.65
N GLU A 28 11.74 -6.79 6.93
CA GLU A 28 11.96 -6.51 5.52
C GLU A 28 10.76 -6.93 4.67
N ILE A 29 10.25 -5.99 3.86
CA ILE A 29 9.11 -6.25 2.98
C ILE A 29 9.58 -7.09 1.78
N PRO A 30 9.00 -8.29 1.56
CA PRO A 30 9.29 -9.12 0.41
C PRO A 30 9.05 -8.40 -0.93
N GLU A 31 9.90 -8.68 -1.91
CA GLU A 31 9.87 -7.98 -3.21
C GLU A 31 8.57 -8.16 -3.99
N ASP A 32 7.92 -9.32 -3.88
CA ASP A 32 6.61 -9.58 -4.50
C ASP A 32 5.53 -8.63 -3.96
N ILE A 33 5.56 -8.34 -2.65
CA ILE A 33 4.64 -7.39 -2.02
C ILE A 33 4.99 -5.97 -2.43
N ARG A 34 6.28 -5.62 -2.41
CA ARG A 34 6.79 -4.30 -2.78
C ARG A 34 6.41 -3.93 -4.21
N SER A 35 6.73 -4.81 -5.17
CA SER A 35 6.38 -4.64 -6.58
C SER A 35 4.86 -4.47 -6.76
N ARG A 36 4.06 -5.33 -6.12
CA ARG A 36 2.60 -5.27 -6.27
C ARG A 36 1.98 -3.99 -5.68
N ILE A 37 2.52 -3.42 -4.60
CA ILE A 37 2.09 -2.12 -4.06
C ILE A 37 2.44 -0.96 -5.00
N ASN A 38 3.64 -0.99 -5.58
CA ASN A 38 4.11 0.03 -6.51
C ASN A 38 3.32 0.04 -7.82
N ASP A 39 2.99 -1.15 -8.35
CA ASP A 39 2.27 -1.30 -9.62
C ASP A 39 0.76 -1.01 -9.51
N GLU A 40 0.20 -0.98 -8.30
CA GLU A 40 -1.22 -0.73 -8.10
C GLU A 40 -1.58 0.74 -8.40
N THR A 41 -2.61 0.93 -9.21
CA THR A 41 -3.07 2.25 -9.67
C THR A 41 -4.49 2.59 -9.21
N ASP A 42 -5.25 1.62 -8.71
CA ASP A 42 -6.57 1.80 -8.13
C ASP A 42 -6.45 2.35 -6.69
N GLU A 43 -6.86 3.61 -6.53
CA GLU A 43 -6.88 4.32 -5.25
C GLU A 43 -7.72 3.60 -4.17
N THR A 44 -8.77 2.87 -4.58
CA THR A 44 -9.63 2.09 -3.69
C THR A 44 -8.91 0.86 -3.17
N VAL A 45 -8.12 0.20 -4.02
CA VAL A 45 -7.31 -0.95 -3.64
C VAL A 45 -6.21 -0.52 -2.68
N LEU A 46 -5.46 0.54 -3.00
CA LEU A 46 -4.43 1.10 -2.11
C LEU A 46 -5.01 1.52 -0.75
N LYS A 47 -6.19 2.14 -0.73
CA LYS A 47 -6.87 2.48 0.52
C LYS A 47 -7.22 1.23 1.35
N ARG A 48 -7.68 0.16 0.70
CA ARG A 48 -8.00 -1.11 1.38
C ARG A 48 -6.73 -1.73 1.96
N TRP A 49 -5.65 -1.79 1.19
CA TRP A 49 -4.38 -2.30 1.65
C TRP A 49 -3.80 -1.49 2.82
N LEU A 50 -3.90 -0.16 2.79
CA LEU A 50 -3.49 0.68 3.94
C LEU A 50 -4.27 0.32 5.22
N ILE A 51 -5.58 0.13 5.12
CA ILE A 51 -6.41 -0.30 6.26
C ILE A 51 -6.04 -1.72 6.71
N THR A 52 -5.72 -2.62 5.77
CA THR A 52 -5.28 -3.98 6.08
C THR A 52 -3.93 -3.97 6.80
N ALA A 53 -2.94 -3.22 6.30
CA ALA A 53 -1.62 -3.08 6.90
C ALA A 53 -1.70 -2.59 8.35
N ALA A 54 -2.64 -1.68 8.65
CA ALA A 54 -2.87 -1.17 10.00
C ALA A 54 -3.54 -2.18 10.96
N LYS A 55 -4.06 -3.31 10.46
CA LYS A 55 -4.85 -4.29 11.23
C LYS A 55 -4.18 -5.64 11.40
N VAL A 56 -3.27 -6.00 10.52
CA VAL A 56 -2.57 -7.29 10.57
C VAL A 56 -1.51 -7.29 11.67
N SER A 57 -0.96 -8.46 11.97
CA SER A 57 0.13 -8.64 12.93
C SER A 57 1.41 -9.20 12.30
N SER A 58 1.42 -9.45 10.99
CA SER A 58 2.60 -9.89 10.24
C SER A 58 2.50 -9.58 8.75
N ILE A 59 3.64 -9.63 8.06
CA ILE A 59 3.73 -9.50 6.60
C ILE A 59 2.99 -10.65 5.89
N ASP A 60 3.07 -11.86 6.42
CA ASP A 60 2.38 -13.01 5.83
C ASP A 60 0.86 -12.87 5.92
N GLU A 61 0.34 -12.37 7.06
CA GLU A 61 -1.09 -12.10 7.21
C GLU A 61 -1.56 -10.98 6.26
N PHE A 62 -0.71 -9.96 6.04
CA PHE A 62 -0.96 -8.95 5.01
C PHE A 62 -1.04 -9.58 3.62
N ARG A 63 -0.07 -10.43 3.27
CA ARG A 63 0.01 -11.10 1.96
C ARG A 63 -1.25 -11.92 1.68
N GLU A 64 -1.76 -12.66 2.66
CA GLU A 64 -3.00 -13.44 2.51
C GLU A 64 -4.25 -12.57 2.28
N LYS A 65 -4.28 -11.38 2.89
CA LYS A 65 -5.42 -10.44 2.83
C LYS A 65 -5.31 -9.42 1.70
N MET A 66 -4.19 -9.41 0.98
CA MET A 66 -3.91 -8.54 -0.17
C MET A 66 -4.68 -9.02 -1.42
N GLN A 67 -6.00 -9.19 -1.35
CA GLN A 67 -6.83 -9.56 -2.50
C GLN A 67 -7.36 -8.32 -3.21
#